data_AF-A0A254U187-F1
#
_entry.id   AF-A0A254U187-F1
#
_cell.length_a   1.000
_cell.length_b   1.000
_cell.length_c   1.000
_cell.angle_alpha   90.00
_cell.angle_beta   90.00
_cell.angle_gamma   90.00
#
_symmetry.space_group_name_H-M   'P 1'
#
loop_
_entity.id
_entity.type
_entity.pdbx_description
1 polymer ?
#
loop_
_entity_poly.entity_id
_entity_poly.type
_entity_poly.pdbx_seq_one_letter_code
_entity_poly.pdbx_strand_id
1 'polypeptide(L)'
;MEQPPPADQPQQPPPPTLTNPRFTLELEFVSSLANPYYLSHLAVTYPNLLGINKSGDDSDVNNDSTDPDAQGFAAYLAYLYSYWKTPEYAQFLTHPGATLRALRLLQEETFRRDIIRPDVIERLAGTDIAAEPVDPAAESGDQEGEQAKAS
;
A
#
# COMPACT_ATOMS: atom_id res chain seq x y z
N MET A 1 34.24 -22.54 -11.43
CA MET A 1 34.42 -21.07 -11.44
C MET A 1 33.63 -20.53 -10.27
N GLU A 2 34.26 -20.48 -9.10
CA GLU A 2 33.69 -19.87 -7.89
C GLU A 2 33.72 -18.35 -8.11
N GLN A 3 32.57 -17.70 -8.30
CA GLN A 3 32.53 -16.24 -8.35
C GLN A 3 32.93 -15.70 -6.97
N PRO A 4 33.85 -14.72 -6.89
CA PRO A 4 34.14 -14.06 -5.62
C PRO A 4 32.87 -13.30 -5.17
N PRO A 5 32.57 -13.24 -3.86
CA PRO A 5 31.42 -12.48 -3.39
C PRO A 5 31.65 -10.99 -3.69
N PRO A 6 30.71 -10.28 -4.36
CA PRO A 6 30.78 -8.84 -4.41
C PRO A 6 30.46 -8.31 -3.02
N ALA A 7 31.42 -7.58 -2.45
CA ALA A 7 31.30 -6.84 -1.21
C ALA A 7 30.08 -5.89 -1.25
N ASP A 8 29.30 -5.89 -0.17
CA ASP A 8 28.53 -4.73 0.30
C ASP A 8 27.87 -3.84 -0.78
N GLN A 9 26.96 -4.40 -1.56
CA GLN A 9 26.02 -3.59 -2.35
C GLN A 9 24.67 -3.52 -1.63
N PRO A 10 24.33 -2.41 -0.95
CA PRO A 10 23.01 -2.22 -0.35
C PRO A 10 21.87 -2.21 -1.39
N GLN A 11 22.17 -2.24 -2.69
CA GLN A 11 21.20 -2.14 -3.79
C GLN A 11 20.95 -3.43 -4.60
N GLN A 12 21.71 -4.51 -4.41
CA GLN A 12 21.46 -5.75 -5.14
C GLN A 12 20.46 -6.63 -4.35
N PRO A 13 19.37 -7.12 -4.98
CA PRO A 13 18.40 -7.98 -4.32
C PRO A 13 19.08 -9.29 -3.88
N PRO A 14 18.77 -9.82 -2.68
CA PRO A 14 19.34 -11.08 -2.22
C PRO A 14 18.92 -12.22 -3.16
N PRO A 15 19.66 -13.34 -3.19
CA PRO A 15 19.20 -14.52 -3.90
C PRO A 15 17.86 -15.00 -3.30
N PRO A 16 16.92 -15.52 -4.12
CA PRO A 16 15.61 -16.00 -3.67
C PRO A 16 15.75 -17.36 -2.96
N THR A 17 16.49 -17.39 -1.86
CA THR A 17 16.77 -18.58 -1.06
C THR A 17 16.43 -18.32 0.40
N LEU A 18 15.61 -19.19 0.99
CA LEU A 18 15.21 -19.12 2.41
C LEU A 18 16.38 -19.33 3.38
N THR A 19 17.54 -19.78 2.88
CA THR A 19 18.79 -19.89 3.64
C THR A 19 19.44 -18.51 3.85
N ASN A 20 19.11 -17.51 3.04
CA ASN A 20 19.66 -16.17 3.19
C ASN A 20 18.84 -15.37 4.23
N PRO A 21 19.44 -14.94 5.35
CA PRO A 21 18.69 -14.27 6.42
C PRO A 21 18.10 -12.92 5.98
N ARG A 22 18.75 -12.19 5.07
CA ARG A 22 18.23 -10.92 4.54
C ARG A 22 16.95 -11.16 3.73
N PHE A 23 16.97 -12.18 2.86
CA PHE A 23 15.78 -12.54 2.10
C PHE A 23 14.61 -12.91 3.01
N THR A 24 14.85 -13.75 4.03
CA THR A 24 13.81 -14.17 4.98
C THR A 24 13.25 -12.98 5.76
N LEU A 25 14.10 -12.08 6.26
CA LEU A 25 13.64 -10.86 6.96
C LEU A 25 12.83 -9.94 6.04
N GLU A 26 13.31 -9.70 4.82
CA GLU A 26 12.62 -8.88 3.83
C GLU A 26 11.27 -9.53 3.43
N LEU A 27 11.22 -10.86 3.31
CA LEU A 27 10.00 -11.62 3.03
C LEU A 27 8.97 -11.47 4.16
N GLU A 28 9.37 -11.69 5.41
CA GLU A 28 8.50 -11.55 6.57
C GLU A 28 7.96 -10.13 6.70
N PHE A 29 8.82 -9.13 6.50
CA PHE A 29 8.43 -7.73 6.50
C PHE A 29 7.46 -7.41 5.36
N VAL A 30 7.76 -7.81 4.13
CA VAL A 30 6.89 -7.54 2.98
C VAL A 30 5.56 -8.30 3.07
N SER A 31 5.57 -9.49 3.66
CA SER A 31 4.36 -10.25 3.98
C SER A 31 3.50 -9.52 5.01
N SER A 32 4.10 -8.90 6.04
CA SER A 32 3.33 -8.16 7.06
C SER A 32 2.67 -6.89 6.50
N LEU A 33 3.23 -6.27 5.44
CA LEU A 33 2.61 -5.13 4.75
C LEU A 33 1.27 -5.49 4.06
N ALA A 34 0.99 -6.77 3.82
CA ALA A 34 -0.32 -7.20 3.34
C ALA A 34 -1.44 -6.96 4.36
N ASN A 35 -1.09 -6.89 5.65
CA ASN A 35 -2.04 -6.64 6.72
C ASN A 35 -2.22 -5.12 6.93
N PRO A 36 -3.41 -4.56 6.66
CA PRO A 36 -3.66 -3.12 6.80
C PRO A 36 -3.50 -2.63 8.25
N TYR A 37 -3.78 -3.47 9.25
CA TYR A 37 -3.61 -3.11 10.67
C TYR A 37 -2.14 -2.97 11.07
N TYR A 38 -1.23 -3.71 10.43
CA TYR A 38 0.20 -3.54 10.65
C TYR A 38 0.69 -2.18 10.15
N LEU A 39 0.14 -1.72 9.01
CA LEU A 39 0.45 -0.40 8.49
C LEU A 39 -0.07 0.73 9.39
N SER A 40 -1.26 0.55 9.98
CA SER A 40 -1.77 1.46 11.01
C SER A 40 -0.85 1.52 12.23
N HIS A 41 -0.35 0.37 12.69
CA HIS A 41 0.63 0.31 13.77
C HIS A 41 1.93 1.05 13.40
N LEU A 42 2.45 0.88 12.18
CA LEU A 42 3.62 1.63 11.72
C LEU A 42 3.38 3.14 11.75
N ALA A 43 2.19 3.60 11.37
CA ALA A 43 1.79 5.00 11.40
C ALA A 43 1.86 5.61 12.80
N VAL A 44 1.37 4.88 13.79
CA VAL A 44 1.31 5.33 15.18
C VAL A 44 2.67 5.21 15.88
N THR A 45 3.40 4.12 15.63
CA THR A 45 4.67 3.83 16.31
C THR A 45 5.83 4.63 15.73
N TYR A 46 5.84 4.88 14.41
CA TYR A 46 6.93 5.55 13.71
C TYR A 46 6.44 6.72 12.83
N PRO A 47 5.84 7.77 13.44
CA PRO A 47 5.25 8.88 12.67
C PRO A 47 6.29 9.71 11.89
N ASN A 48 7.53 9.81 12.38
CA ASN A 48 8.62 10.49 11.67
C ASN A 48 9.05 9.70 10.41
N LEU A 49 9.08 8.37 10.50
CA LEU A 49 9.49 7.48 9.40
C LEU A 49 8.55 7.57 8.18
N LEU A 50 7.27 7.83 8.44
CA LEU A 50 6.24 7.99 7.41
C LEU A 50 6.05 9.45 6.97
N GLY A 51 6.74 10.41 7.58
CA GLY A 51 6.61 11.83 7.28
C GLY A 51 5.30 12.46 7.78
N ILE A 52 4.60 11.82 8.74
CA ILE A 52 3.33 12.29 9.31
C ILE A 52 3.54 13.61 10.07
N ASN A 53 4.68 13.74 10.76
CA ASN A 53 5.00 14.90 11.62
C ASN A 53 5.46 16.14 10.85
N LYS A 54 5.50 16.12 9.52
CA LYS A 54 5.77 17.32 8.70
C LYS A 54 4.56 18.26 8.84
N SER A 55 4.60 19.07 9.89
CA SER A 55 3.69 20.18 10.18
C SER A 55 3.81 21.18 9.06
N GLY A 56 2.70 21.48 8.40
CA GLY A 56 2.64 22.32 7.20
C GLY A 56 3.02 23.77 7.47
N ASP A 57 4.31 24.07 7.39
CA ASP A 57 4.79 25.41 7.08
C ASP A 57 5.25 25.40 5.61
N ASP A 58 4.31 25.73 4.72
CA ASP A 58 4.49 25.79 3.26
C ASP A 58 5.15 27.13 2.84
N SER A 59 5.99 27.74 3.69
CA SER A 59 6.51 29.09 3.46
C SER A 59 8.00 29.17 3.11
N ASP A 60 8.78 28.09 3.25
CA ASP A 60 10.20 28.08 2.87
C ASP A 60 10.49 27.14 1.69
N VAL A 61 10.46 27.70 0.48
CA VAL A 61 10.88 27.10 -0.81
C VAL A 61 12.33 26.59 -0.85
N ASN A 62 13.06 26.59 0.27
CA ASN A 62 14.47 26.22 0.35
C ASN A 62 14.81 25.25 1.50
N ASN A 63 13.83 24.71 2.24
CA ASN A 63 14.15 23.75 3.28
C ASN A 63 13.92 22.31 2.81
N ASP A 64 14.86 21.79 2.01
CA ASP A 64 15.06 20.36 1.74
C ASP A 64 15.56 19.63 3.01
N SER A 65 14.94 19.89 4.16
CA SER A 65 15.09 19.05 5.35
C SER A 65 14.03 17.97 5.29
N THR A 66 14.04 17.18 4.21
CA THR A 66 13.35 15.89 4.25
C THR A 66 14.05 15.07 5.32
N ASP A 67 13.31 14.64 6.34
CA ASP A 67 13.85 13.82 7.42
C ASP A 67 14.61 12.64 6.78
N PRO A 68 15.93 12.51 7.01
CA PRO A 68 16.76 11.51 6.32
C PRO A 68 16.23 10.09 6.55
N ASP A 69 15.57 9.85 7.69
CA ASP A 69 14.97 8.56 8.00
C ASP A 69 13.72 8.30 7.13
N ALA A 70 12.87 9.30 6.93
CA ALA A 70 11.68 9.18 6.07
C ALA A 70 12.05 8.99 4.60
N GLN A 71 13.10 9.67 4.14
CA GLN A 71 13.64 9.50 2.80
C GLN A 71 14.30 8.12 2.62
N GLY A 72 15.08 7.68 3.61
CA GLY A 72 15.70 6.36 3.62
C GLY A 72 14.67 5.24 3.58
N PHE A 73 13.58 5.37 4.34
CA PHE A 73 12.48 4.41 4.34
C PHE A 73 11.75 4.36 2.99
N ALA A 74 11.46 5.51 2.38
CA ALA A 74 10.84 5.56 1.06
C ALA A 74 11.73 4.89 -0.02
N ALA A 75 13.05 5.13 0.03
CA ALA A 75 14.00 4.46 -0.84
C ALA A 75 14.03 2.94 -0.61
N TYR A 76 13.92 2.50 0.64
CA TYR A 76 13.85 1.08 0.99
C TYR A 76 12.58 0.42 0.47
N LEU A 77 11.41 1.07 0.59
CA LEU A 77 10.15 0.59 0.02
C LEU A 77 10.23 0.49 -1.52
N ALA A 78 10.88 1.47 -2.17
CA ALA A 78 11.13 1.41 -3.61
C ALA A 78 11.99 0.22 -4.01
N TYR A 79 13.06 -0.03 -3.25
CA TYR A 79 13.90 -1.21 -3.40
C TYR A 79 13.07 -2.48 -3.29
N LEU A 80 12.28 -2.65 -2.22
CA LEU A 80 11.40 -3.82 -2.03
C LEU A 80 10.43 -4.00 -3.21
N TYR A 81 9.71 -2.94 -3.60
CA TYR A 81 8.75 -3.03 -4.70
C TYR A 81 9.39 -3.47 -6.02
N SER A 82 10.61 -3.01 -6.31
CA SER A 82 11.29 -3.26 -7.58
C SER A 82 11.55 -4.76 -7.82
N TYR A 83 12.06 -5.48 -6.81
CA TYR A 83 12.42 -6.88 -6.98
C TYR A 83 11.30 -7.84 -6.58
N TRP A 84 10.46 -7.53 -5.58
CA TRP A 84 9.30 -8.38 -5.23
C TRP A 84 8.24 -8.45 -6.34
N LYS A 85 8.26 -7.51 -7.29
CA LYS A 85 7.41 -7.56 -8.50
C LYS A 85 7.83 -8.66 -9.48
N THR A 86 9.09 -9.12 -9.43
CA THR A 86 9.58 -10.15 -10.35
C THR A 86 9.04 -11.53 -9.94
N PRO A 87 8.69 -12.39 -10.91
CA PRO A 87 8.04 -13.68 -10.62
C PRO A 87 8.91 -14.63 -9.79
N GLU A 88 10.24 -14.51 -9.90
CA GLU A 88 11.22 -15.31 -9.15
C GLU A 88 11.12 -15.09 -7.63
N TYR A 89 10.71 -13.90 -7.21
CA TYR A 89 10.57 -13.53 -5.81
C TYR A 89 9.10 -13.57 -5.36
N ALA A 90 8.19 -13.11 -6.23
CA ALA A 90 6.76 -13.07 -5.93
C ALA A 90 6.17 -14.45 -5.59
N GLN A 91 6.76 -15.54 -6.08
CA GLN A 91 6.32 -16.92 -5.77
C GLN A 91 6.38 -17.27 -4.27
N PHE A 92 7.19 -16.55 -3.47
CA PHE A 92 7.29 -16.77 -2.03
C PHE A 92 6.23 -15.98 -1.23
N LEU A 93 5.50 -15.08 -1.87
CA LEU A 93 4.45 -14.30 -1.22
C LEU A 93 3.15 -15.09 -1.17
N THR A 94 2.54 -15.17 0.02
CA THR A 94 1.22 -15.80 0.20
C THR A 94 0.10 -15.00 -0.46
N HIS A 95 0.22 -13.66 -0.43
CA HIS A 95 -0.78 -12.72 -0.95
C HIS A 95 -0.14 -11.65 -1.85
N PRO A 96 0.40 -12.04 -3.03
CA PRO A 96 1.17 -11.13 -3.88
C PRO A 96 0.37 -9.88 -4.29
N GLY A 97 -0.93 -10.02 -4.55
CA GLY A 97 -1.79 -8.88 -4.90
C GLY A 97 -1.92 -7.84 -3.78
N ALA A 98 -2.20 -8.27 -2.55
CA ALA A 98 -2.36 -7.37 -1.41
C ALA A 98 -1.03 -6.70 -1.03
N THR A 99 0.04 -7.49 -0.97
CA THR A 99 1.40 -7.01 -0.69
C THR A 99 1.88 -5.98 -1.70
N LEU A 100 1.78 -6.28 -3.01
CA LEU A 100 2.23 -5.35 -4.05
C LEU A 100 1.36 -4.09 -4.12
N ARG A 101 0.06 -4.20 -3.82
CA ARG A 101 -0.84 -3.04 -3.69
C ARG A 101 -0.40 -2.15 -2.52
N ALA A 102 -0.15 -2.74 -1.35
CA ALA A 102 0.31 -2.01 -0.16
C ALA A 102 1.65 -1.32 -0.42
N LEU A 103 2.64 -2.04 -0.96
CA LEU A 103 3.93 -1.47 -1.34
C LEU A 103 3.78 -0.32 -2.34
N ARG A 104 2.94 -0.46 -3.36
CA ARG A 104 2.68 0.61 -4.32
C ARG A 104 2.06 1.85 -3.66
N LEU A 105 1.09 1.67 -2.76
CA LEU A 105 0.45 2.78 -2.07
C LEU A 105 1.40 3.48 -1.10
N LEU A 106 2.27 2.72 -0.40
CA LEU A 106 3.28 3.27 0.50
C LEU A 106 4.33 4.15 -0.19
N GLN A 107 4.47 4.06 -1.52
CA GLN A 107 5.32 4.98 -2.28
C GLN A 107 4.75 6.40 -2.33
N GLU A 108 3.43 6.55 -2.23
CA GLU A 108 2.77 7.85 -2.22
C GLU A 108 2.90 8.47 -0.83
N GLU A 109 3.56 9.64 -0.73
CA GLU A 109 3.71 10.37 0.55
C GLU A 109 2.35 10.73 1.16
N THR A 110 1.38 11.12 0.34
CA THR A 110 0.01 11.42 0.78
C THR A 110 -0.63 10.22 1.48
N PHE A 111 -0.48 9.02 0.92
CA PHE A 111 -0.98 7.79 1.53
C PHE A 111 -0.27 7.49 2.85
N ARG A 112 1.06 7.62 2.92
CA ARG A 112 1.82 7.44 4.17
C ARG A 112 1.34 8.35 5.30
N ARG A 113 0.93 9.57 4.96
CA ARG A 113 0.36 10.52 5.92
C ARG A 113 -1.06 10.16 6.34
N ASP A 114 -1.85 9.68 5.39
CA ASP A 114 -3.27 9.40 5.59
C ASP A 114 -3.54 8.02 6.22
N ILE A 115 -2.57 7.11 6.21
CA ILE A 115 -2.70 5.74 6.74
C ILE A 115 -2.96 5.66 8.25
N ILE A 116 -2.73 6.76 8.98
CA ILE A 116 -3.12 6.90 10.38
C ILE A 116 -4.64 6.97 10.55
N ARG A 117 -5.38 7.34 9.50
CA ARG A 117 -6.84 7.45 9.53
C ARG A 117 -7.50 6.06 9.44
N PRO A 118 -8.46 5.74 10.32
CA PRO A 118 -9.13 4.45 10.31
C PRO A 118 -9.87 4.17 8.99
N ASP A 119 -10.49 5.18 8.37
CA ASP A 119 -11.21 5.03 7.09
C ASP A 119 -10.30 4.52 5.95
N VAL A 120 -9.03 4.93 5.96
CA VAL A 120 -8.04 4.51 4.96
C VAL A 120 -7.68 3.04 5.14
N ILE A 121 -7.56 2.59 6.38
CA ILE A 121 -7.29 1.20 6.76
C ILE A 121 -8.46 0.30 6.37
N GLU A 122 -9.70 0.73 6.61
CA GLU A 122 -10.91 -0.04 6.24
C GLU A 122 -11.03 -0.20 4.72
N ARG A 123 -10.79 0.89 3.96
CA ARG A 123 -10.74 0.83 2.49
C ARG A 123 -9.61 -0.06 1.97
N LEU A 124 -8.50 -0.15 2.69
CA LEU A 124 -7.39 -1.03 2.33
C LEU A 124 -7.70 -2.50 2.65
N ALA A 125 -8.34 -2.76 3.80
CA ALA A 125 -8.80 -4.07 4.25
C ALA A 125 -9.89 -4.67 3.35
N GLY A 126 -10.55 -3.85 2.53
CA GLY A 126 -11.64 -4.30 1.67
C GLY A 126 -12.93 -4.54 2.45
N THR A 127 -13.04 -4.03 3.68
CA THR A 127 -14.27 -4.10 4.49
C THR A 127 -15.41 -3.21 3.96
N ASP A 128 -15.16 -2.42 2.92
CA ASP A 128 -16.14 -1.51 2.28
C ASP A 128 -16.70 -2.03 0.94
N ILE A 129 -16.63 -3.34 0.71
CA ILE A 129 -17.28 -4.02 -0.44
C ILE A 129 -18.10 -5.24 0.01
N ALA A 130 -18.99 -5.03 0.99
CA ALA A 130 -20.11 -5.95 1.26
C ALA A 130 -21.31 -5.25 1.94
N ALA A 131 -21.42 -3.92 1.84
CA ALA A 131 -22.65 -3.21 2.16
C ALA A 131 -23.18 -2.62 0.85
N GLU A 132 -23.76 -3.50 0.01
CA GLU A 132 -24.68 -3.01 -1.01
C GLU A 132 -25.77 -2.17 -0.32
N PRO A 133 -26.05 -0.94 -0.77
CA PRO A 133 -27.28 -0.28 -0.39
C PRO A 133 -28.41 -1.12 -0.97
N VAL A 134 -29.11 -1.87 -0.11
CA VAL A 134 -30.41 -2.41 -0.46
C VAL A 134 -31.34 -1.21 -0.60
N ASP A 135 -31.47 -0.68 -1.81
CA ASP A 135 -32.56 0.22 -2.18
C ASP A 135 -33.86 -0.60 -2.23
N PRO A 136 -34.85 -0.39 -1.32
CA PRO A 136 -36.18 -1.00 -1.47
C PRO A 136 -37.11 -0.14 -2.36
N ALA A 137 -36.56 0.75 -3.20
CA ALA A 137 -37.34 1.71 -3.99
C ALA A 137 -37.25 1.41 -5.49
N ALA A 138 -37.74 0.24 -5.90
CA ALA A 138 -38.01 -0.07 -7.29
C ALA A 138 -39.40 -0.71 -7.43
N GLU A 139 -40.44 0.10 -7.23
CA GLU A 139 -41.75 -0.13 -7.85
C GLU A 139 -42.15 1.16 -8.57
N SER A 140 -41.47 1.42 -9.70
CA SER A 140 -42.02 2.19 -10.81
C SER A 140 -43.10 1.31 -11.45
N GLY A 141 -44.35 1.71 -11.59
CA GLY A 141 -44.78 2.90 -12.28
C GLY A 141 -45.39 2.49 -13.62
N ASP A 142 -46.59 1.92 -13.60
CA ASP A 142 -47.41 1.72 -14.80
C ASP A 142 -48.15 3.02 -15.11
N GLN A 143 -47.73 3.68 -16.19
CA GLN A 143 -48.48 4.70 -16.90
C GLN A 143 -48.46 4.32 -18.38
N GLU A 144 -49.62 4.03 -18.96
CA GLU A 144 -50.02 4.64 -20.24
C GLU A 144 -51.51 4.39 -20.51
N GLY A 145 -52.21 5.47 -20.90
CA GLY A 145 -53.61 5.45 -21.32
C GLY A 145 -53.73 5.44 -22.83
N GLU A 146 -54.90 5.04 -23.33
CA GLU A 146 -55.25 5.16 -24.76
C GLU A 146 -56.74 5.48 -24.93
N GLN A 147 -56.98 6.73 -25.34
CA GLN A 147 -57.96 7.28 -26.29
C GLN A 147 -59.48 7.19 -26.09
N ALA A 148 -60.07 8.37 -26.25
CA ALA A 148 -61.48 8.68 -26.44
C ALA A 148 -62.01 8.27 -27.83
N LYS A 149 -63.30 7.90 -27.93
CA LYS A 149 -64.21 8.42 -28.98
C LYS A 149 -65.69 8.17 -28.68
N ALA A 150 -66.47 9.22 -28.90
CA ALA A 150 -67.93 9.25 -28.88
C ALA A 150 -68.58 8.38 -29.97
N SER A 151 -69.73 7.78 -29.65
CA SER A 151 -70.98 7.74 -30.45
C SER A 151 -72.12 7.20 -29.59
#